data_AF-A0A9P5NX40-F1
#
_entry.id   AF-A0A9P5NX40-F1
#
_cell.length_a   1.000
_cell.length_b   1.000
_cell.length_c   1.000
_cell.angle_alpha   90.00
_cell.angle_beta   90.00
_cell.angle_gamma   90.00
#
_symmetry.space_group_name_H-M   'P 1'
#
loop_
_entity.id
_entity.type
_entity.pdbx_description
1 polymer ?
#
loop_
_entity_poly.entity_id
_entity_poly.type
_entity_poly.pdbx_seq_one_letter_code
_entity_poly.pdbx_strand_id
1 'polypeptide(L)'
;SVSTYELVKNMRTAITPFGSIKAFRAYTDFAQLSPRETNVRAELSASGITLVDCPSEGRKDVHAKIMLPFERNTNAFKLQADILIHAWDHAPPHTFVVITADRDLAYPISLLRTRNYKVVLICPSTVHTSLVAQASAELDW
;
A
#
# COMPACT_ATOMS: atom_id res chain seq x y z
N SER A 1 -14.90 17.85 3.20
CA SER A 1 -13.69 17.08 2.89
C SER A 1 -12.90 16.88 4.17
N VAL A 2 -12.53 15.64 4.48
CA VAL A 2 -11.65 15.34 5.62
C VAL A 2 -10.23 15.77 5.25
N SER A 3 -9.48 16.38 6.17
CA SER A 3 -8.08 16.76 5.93
C SER A 3 -7.17 15.53 5.96
N THR A 4 -6.00 15.59 5.31
CA THR A 4 -5.03 14.48 5.34
C THR A 4 -4.60 14.18 6.78
N TYR A 5 -4.44 15.19 7.63
CA TYR A 5 -4.11 15.02 9.05
C TYR A 5 -5.15 14.18 9.79
N GLU A 6 -6.44 14.49 9.60
CA GLU A 6 -7.51 13.73 10.27
C GLU A 6 -7.63 12.32 9.70
N LEU A 7 -7.41 12.15 8.38
CA LEU A 7 -7.34 10.83 7.75
C LEU A 7 -6.24 9.95 8.38
N VAL A 8 -5.01 10.48 8.50
CA VAL A 8 -3.88 9.75 9.09
C VAL A 8 -4.14 9.43 10.56
N LYS A 9 -4.74 10.36 11.31
CA LYS A 9 -5.13 10.15 12.72
C LYS A 9 -6.19 9.05 12.85
N ASN A 10 -7.20 9.03 11.98
CA ASN A 10 -8.23 8.00 11.96
C ASN A 10 -7.64 6.64 11.62
N MET A 11 -6.75 6.57 10.62
CA MET A 11 -6.03 5.34 10.29
C MET A 11 -5.22 4.82 11.48
N ARG A 12 -4.45 5.68 12.16
CA ARG A 12 -3.69 5.30 13.37
C ARG A 12 -4.60 4.76 14.46
N THR A 13 -5.74 5.41 14.69
CA THR A 13 -6.73 4.98 15.68
C THR A 13 -7.29 3.60 15.33
N ALA A 14 -7.67 3.40 14.06
CA ALA A 14 -8.22 2.13 13.57
C ALA A 14 -7.21 0.98 13.66
N ILE A 15 -5.91 1.24 13.47
CA ILE A 15 -4.89 0.18 13.47
C ILE A 15 -4.23 -0.06 14.83
N THR A 16 -4.48 0.80 15.82
CA THR A 16 -3.94 0.68 17.19
C THR A 16 -4.22 -0.69 17.84
N PRO A 17 -5.40 -1.33 17.66
CA PRO A 17 -5.67 -2.67 18.19
C PRO A 17 -4.75 -3.77 17.65
N PHE A 18 -4.03 -3.53 16.55
CA PHE A 18 -3.13 -4.51 15.94
C PHE A 18 -1.65 -4.35 16.37
N GLY A 19 -1.34 -3.36 17.22
CA GLY A 19 -0.03 -3.13 17.81
C GLY A 19 0.58 -1.77 17.49
N SER A 20 1.83 -1.56 17.95
CA SER A 20 2.56 -0.31 17.70
C SER A 20 3.01 -0.20 16.24
N ILE A 21 2.80 0.96 15.61
CA ILE A 21 3.26 1.23 14.25
C ILE A 21 4.78 1.38 14.24
N LYS A 22 5.50 0.46 13.57
CA LYS A 22 6.97 0.52 13.41
C LYS A 22 7.40 1.27 12.15
N ALA A 23 6.60 1.17 11.08
CA ALA A 23 6.80 1.88 9.84
C ALA A 23 5.44 2.26 9.26
N PHE A 24 5.35 3.46 8.68
CA PHE A 24 4.16 3.93 7.97
C PHE A 24 4.62 4.54 6.65
N ARG A 25 4.33 3.85 5.54
CA ARG A 25 4.85 4.20 4.22
C ARG A 25 3.71 4.38 3.22
N ALA A 26 3.84 5.37 2.35
CA ALA A 26 2.92 5.60 1.24
C ALA A 26 3.69 5.47 -0.09
N TYR A 27 3.19 4.60 -0.98
CA TYR A 27 3.79 4.28 -2.27
C TYR A 27 2.95 4.90 -3.38
N THR A 28 3.46 5.91 -4.05
CA THR A 28 2.80 6.52 -5.21
C THR A 28 3.82 7.23 -6.09
N ASP A 29 3.40 7.58 -7.31
CA ASP A 29 4.15 8.47 -8.18
C ASP A 29 3.89 9.91 -7.72
N PHE A 30 4.77 10.43 -6.87
CA PHE A 30 4.58 11.78 -6.31
C PHE A 30 4.95 12.87 -7.33
N ALA A 31 5.58 12.52 -8.45
CA ALA A 31 5.93 13.46 -9.51
C ALA A 31 4.73 13.79 -10.43
N GLN A 32 3.72 12.90 -10.46
CA GLN A 32 2.49 13.11 -11.23
C GLN A 32 1.37 13.80 -10.45
N LEU A 33 1.60 14.14 -9.17
CA LEU A 33 0.64 14.85 -8.37
C LEU A 33 0.41 16.26 -8.90
N SER A 34 -0.85 16.64 -9.04
CA SER A 34 -1.26 18.00 -9.39
C SER A 34 -0.83 19.01 -8.30
N PRO A 35 -0.81 20.32 -8.61
CA PRO A 35 -0.49 21.35 -7.62
C PRO A 35 -1.39 21.30 -6.37
N ARG A 36 -2.64 20.84 -6.52
CA ARG A 36 -3.59 20.64 -5.40
C ARG A 36 -3.17 19.48 -4.50
N GLU A 37 -2.53 18.45 -5.05
CA GLU A 37 -2.04 17.27 -4.35
C GLU A 37 -0.63 17.47 -3.76
N THR A 38 0.05 18.56 -4.14
CA THR A 38 1.33 18.95 -3.51
C THR A 38 1.15 19.20 -1.99
N ASN A 39 -0.01 19.74 -1.58
CA ASN A 39 -0.36 19.87 -0.17
C ASN A 39 -0.49 18.50 0.50
N VAL A 40 -1.06 17.50 -0.17
CA VAL A 40 -1.20 16.14 0.37
C VAL A 40 0.17 15.53 0.64
N ARG A 41 1.14 15.71 -0.28
CA ARG A 41 2.53 15.26 -0.07
C ARG A 41 3.13 15.86 1.21
N ALA A 42 3.00 17.18 1.37
CA ALA A 42 3.50 17.89 2.54
C ALA A 42 2.81 17.40 3.83
N GLU A 43 1.49 17.31 3.83
CA GLU A 43 0.67 16.89 4.98
C GLU A 43 0.96 15.43 5.40
N LEU A 44 1.13 14.51 4.44
CA LEU A 44 1.53 13.13 4.72
C LEU A 44 2.92 13.08 5.38
N SER A 45 3.89 13.81 4.81
CA SER A 45 5.26 13.87 5.37
C SER A 45 5.27 14.46 6.78
N ALA A 46 4.50 15.53 7.02
CA ALA A 46 4.37 16.17 8.33
C ALA A 46 3.68 15.25 9.36
N SER A 47 2.84 14.32 8.89
CA SER A 47 2.17 13.30 9.71
C SER A 47 3.06 12.07 10.02
N GLY A 48 4.34 12.12 9.63
CA GLY A 48 5.33 11.06 9.88
C GLY A 48 5.20 9.86 8.95
N ILE A 49 4.59 10.02 7.76
CA ILE A 49 4.53 8.98 6.75
C ILE A 49 5.75 9.08 5.84
N THR A 50 6.47 7.97 5.68
CA THR A 50 7.55 7.88 4.70
C THR A 50 6.97 7.79 3.30
N LEU A 51 7.34 8.75 2.45
CA LEU A 51 6.90 8.80 1.06
C LEU A 51 7.88 8.01 0.19
N VAL A 52 7.41 6.95 -0.45
CA VAL A 52 8.20 6.11 -1.35
C VAL A 52 7.79 6.43 -2.78
N ASP A 53 8.67 7.12 -3.50
CA ASP A 53 8.40 7.54 -4.87
C ASP A 53 8.44 6.35 -5.83
N CYS A 54 7.36 6.18 -6.60
CA CYS A 54 7.15 5.08 -7.52
C CYS A 54 6.90 5.65 -8.91
N PRO A 55 7.94 6.10 -9.64
CA PRO A 55 7.78 6.66 -10.97
C PRO A 55 7.05 5.66 -11.86
N SER A 56 5.90 6.07 -12.39
CA SER A 56 5.29 5.36 -13.50
C SER A 56 6.04 5.79 -14.74
N GLU A 57 6.78 4.87 -15.37
CA GLU A 57 7.45 5.15 -16.64
C GLU A 57 6.37 5.44 -17.69
N GLY A 58 6.07 6.73 -17.86
CA GLY A 58 5.09 7.22 -18.82
C GLY A 58 5.59 6.99 -20.24
N ARG A 59 5.35 5.81 -20.81
CA ARG A 59 5.50 5.61 -22.25
C ARG A 59 4.20 6.01 -22.94
N LYS A 60 4.05 7.31 -23.18
CA LYS A 60 3.07 7.86 -24.14
C LYS A 60 3.55 7.71 -25.59
N ASP A 61 4.17 6.58 -25.94
CA ASP A 61 4.59 6.31 -27.32
C ASP A 61 3.61 5.33 -27.97
N VAL A 62 2.85 5.86 -28.92
CA VAL A 62 1.82 5.20 -29.74
C VAL A 62 2.31 3.96 -30.51
N HIS A 63 3.62 3.67 -30.47
CA HIS A 63 4.26 2.51 -31.11
C HIS A 63 4.73 1.43 -30.11
N ALA A 64 4.65 1.66 -28.80
CA ALA A 64 5.06 0.68 -27.77
C ALA A 64 3.94 -0.31 -27.37
N LYS A 65 2.82 -0.34 -28.10
CA LYS A 65 1.66 -1.18 -27.80
C LYS A 65 1.83 -2.65 -28.23
N ILE A 66 2.88 -2.99 -28.99
CA ILE A 66 3.02 -4.31 -29.62
C ILE A 66 4.01 -5.24 -28.92
N MET A 67 4.79 -4.78 -27.93
CA MET A 67 5.81 -5.66 -27.33
C MET A 67 6.12 -5.28 -25.89
N LEU A 68 5.20 -5.59 -24.96
CA LEU A 68 5.40 -6.04 -23.58
C LEU A 68 4.05 -5.90 -22.82
N PRO A 69 3.29 -6.98 -22.58
CA PRO A 69 1.95 -6.94 -21.97
C PRO A 69 1.98 -6.74 -20.45
N PHE A 70 3.06 -6.19 -19.90
CA PHE A 70 3.22 -6.07 -18.46
C PHE A 70 3.40 -4.61 -18.09
N GLU A 71 2.27 -3.89 -18.13
CA GLU A 71 2.06 -2.62 -17.45
C GLU A 71 2.26 -2.88 -15.95
N ARG A 72 3.53 -2.92 -15.50
CA ARG A 72 3.85 -3.11 -14.08
C ARG A 72 3.33 -1.89 -13.35
N ASN A 73 2.35 -2.10 -12.48
CA ASN A 73 2.06 -1.12 -11.45
C ASN A 73 3.31 -0.98 -10.55
N THR A 74 4.15 0.03 -10.81
CA THR A 74 5.45 0.22 -10.13
C THR A 74 5.28 0.34 -8.62
N ASN A 75 4.17 0.93 -8.15
CA ASN A 75 3.90 1.06 -6.73
C ASN A 75 3.65 -0.31 -6.05
N ALA A 76 2.92 -1.22 -6.71
CA ALA A 76 2.64 -2.55 -6.21
C ALA A 76 3.91 -3.40 -6.17
N PHE A 77 4.77 -3.30 -7.20
CA PHE A 77 6.05 -3.99 -7.22
C PHE A 77 6.98 -3.54 -6.09
N LYS A 78 7.12 -2.21 -5.88
CA LYS A 78 7.94 -1.68 -4.78
C LYS A 78 7.38 -2.03 -3.41
N LEU A 79 6.05 -1.94 -3.23
CA LEU A 79 5.37 -2.36 -2.00
C LEU A 79 5.64 -3.84 -1.70
N GLN A 80 5.52 -4.70 -2.70
CA GLN A 80 5.79 -6.14 -2.55
C GLN A 80 7.24 -6.39 -2.14
N ALA A 81 8.21 -5.75 -2.80
CA ALA A 81 9.63 -5.90 -2.47
C ALA A 81 9.91 -5.47 -1.02
N ASP A 82 9.44 -4.29 -0.62
CA ASP A 82 9.65 -3.76 0.74
C ASP A 82 9.01 -4.65 1.81
N ILE A 83 7.78 -5.14 1.58
CA ILE A 83 7.10 -6.03 2.53
C ILE A 83 7.85 -7.36 2.64
N LEU A 84 8.28 -7.95 1.52
CA LEU A 84 8.98 -9.24 1.52
C LEU A 84 10.35 -9.14 2.18
N ILE A 85 11.13 -8.09 1.91
CA ILE A 85 12.42 -7.85 2.56
C ILE A 85 12.20 -7.62 4.06
N HIS A 86 11.22 -6.78 4.44
CA HIS A 86 10.91 -6.55 5.85
C HIS A 86 10.50 -7.85 6.56
N ALA A 87 9.69 -8.69 5.92
CA ALA A 87 9.32 -10.00 6.45
C ALA A 87 10.55 -10.93 6.54
N TRP A 88 11.48 -10.86 5.60
CA TRP A 88 12.70 -11.66 5.64
C TRP A 88 13.56 -11.35 6.87
N ASP A 89 13.67 -10.07 7.22
CA ASP A 89 14.50 -9.60 8.34
C ASP A 89 13.82 -9.73 9.71
N HIS A 90 12.49 -9.89 9.75
CA HIS A 90 11.71 -9.91 10.99
C HIS A 90 10.86 -11.18 11.10
N ALA A 91 11.22 -12.08 12.01
CA ALA A 91 10.46 -13.28 12.29
C ALA A 91 9.07 -12.97 12.91
N PRO A 92 8.06 -13.84 12.73
CA PRO A 92 6.79 -13.73 13.43
C PRO A 92 6.96 -13.80 14.97
N PRO A 93 6.07 -13.17 15.76
CA PRO A 93 4.85 -12.47 15.34
C PRO A 93 5.12 -11.03 14.86
N HIS A 94 4.71 -10.73 13.63
CA HIS A 94 4.72 -9.37 13.08
C HIS A 94 3.42 -9.13 12.30
N THR A 95 2.85 -7.94 12.43
CA THR A 95 1.62 -7.54 11.72
C THR A 95 1.96 -6.61 10.56
N PHE A 96 1.42 -6.91 9.39
CA PHE A 96 1.42 -6.01 8.24
C PHE A 96 0.03 -5.41 8.09
N VAL A 97 -0.06 -4.10 7.98
CA VAL A 97 -1.29 -3.40 7.57
C VAL A 97 -1.09 -2.94 6.14
N VAL A 98 -1.95 -3.39 5.23
CA VAL A 98 -1.89 -3.06 3.80
C VAL A 98 -3.14 -2.30 3.42
N ILE A 99 -2.98 -1.08 2.90
CA ILE A 99 -4.09 -0.24 2.41
C ILE A 99 -4.07 -0.30 0.89
N THR A 100 -5.03 -0.98 0.27
CA THR A 100 -5.04 -1.18 -1.18
C THR A 100 -6.38 -1.69 -1.70
N ALA A 101 -6.68 -1.38 -2.96
CA ALA A 101 -7.74 -2.02 -3.73
C ALA A 101 -7.19 -2.91 -4.87
N ASP A 102 -5.85 -3.07 -4.95
CA ASP A 102 -5.17 -3.78 -6.03
C ASP A 102 -5.19 -5.30 -5.80
N ARG A 103 -5.91 -6.01 -6.68
CA ARG A 103 -6.05 -7.47 -6.65
C ARG A 103 -4.71 -8.19 -6.77
N ASP A 104 -3.70 -7.59 -7.41
CA ASP A 104 -2.40 -8.23 -7.64
C ASP A 104 -1.63 -8.47 -6.33
N LEU A 105 -2.05 -7.83 -5.23
CA LEU A 105 -1.49 -8.06 -3.89
C LEU A 105 -2.06 -9.29 -3.18
N ALA A 106 -3.09 -9.94 -3.73
CA ALA A 106 -3.70 -11.12 -3.10
C ALA A 106 -2.67 -12.24 -2.89
N TYR A 107 -1.88 -12.56 -3.91
CA TYR A 107 -0.87 -13.62 -3.83
C TYR A 107 0.25 -13.29 -2.83
N PRO A 108 0.90 -12.10 -2.87
CA PRO A 108 1.85 -11.68 -1.83
C PRO A 108 1.29 -11.77 -0.40
N ILE A 109 0.05 -11.33 -0.19
CA ILE A 109 -0.61 -11.42 1.12
C ILE A 109 -0.77 -12.88 1.56
N SER A 110 -1.14 -13.79 0.65
CA SER A 110 -1.24 -15.21 0.96
C SER A 110 0.09 -15.81 1.43
N LEU A 111 1.21 -15.43 0.80
CA LEU A 111 2.55 -15.90 1.16
C LEU A 111 2.98 -15.43 2.55
N LEU A 112 2.65 -14.19 2.92
CA LEU A 112 2.91 -13.68 4.27
C LEU A 112 2.17 -14.50 5.32
N ARG A 113 0.89 -14.83 5.06
CA ARG A 113 0.12 -15.67 5.97
C ARG A 113 0.64 -17.09 6.06
N THR A 114 1.12 -17.69 4.96
CA THR A 114 1.79 -19.00 4.99
C THR A 114 3.03 -18.98 5.89
N ARG A 115 3.67 -17.84 6.07
CA ARG A 115 4.79 -17.65 7.00
C ARG A 115 4.35 -17.17 8.40
N ASN A 116 3.08 -17.33 8.75
CA ASN A 116 2.49 -16.96 10.04
C ASN A 116 2.53 -15.47 10.39
N TYR A 117 2.64 -14.58 9.40
CA TYR A 117 2.41 -13.15 9.62
C TYR A 117 0.91 -12.84 9.67
N LYS A 118 0.51 -11.89 10.53
CA LYS A 118 -0.84 -11.33 10.52
C LYS A 118 -0.90 -10.23 9.47
N VAL A 119 -1.87 -10.29 8.56
CA VAL A 119 -2.08 -9.25 7.55
C VAL A 119 -3.47 -8.63 7.74
N VAL A 120 -3.51 -7.34 8.03
CA VAL A 120 -4.75 -6.55 8.12
C VAL A 120 -4.89 -5.78 6.82
N LEU A 121 -5.97 -6.01 6.09
CA LEU A 121 -6.28 -5.31 4.85
C LEU A 121 -7.24 -4.16 5.14
N ILE A 122 -6.90 -2.97 4.65
CA ILE A 122 -7.80 -1.81 4.62
C ILE A 122 -8.16 -1.56 3.16
N CYS A 123 -9.42 -1.75 2.81
CA CYS A 123 -9.88 -1.66 1.42
C CYS A 123 -11.37 -1.28 1.35
N PRO A 124 -11.84 -0.68 0.25
CA PRO A 124 -13.25 -0.42 0.08
C PRO A 124 -14.04 -1.73 -0.07
N SER A 125 -15.26 -1.76 0.45
CA SER A 125 -16.20 -2.90 0.38
C SER A 125 -16.49 -3.45 -1.04
N THR A 126 -16.11 -2.73 -2.09
CA THR A 126 -16.30 -3.13 -3.50
C THR A 126 -15.16 -3.97 -4.08
N VAL A 127 -14.11 -4.25 -3.30
CA VAL A 127 -12.94 -4.99 -3.76
C VAL A 127 -13.24 -6.47 -4.02
N HIS A 128 -12.51 -7.05 -4.97
CA HIS A 128 -12.68 -8.45 -5.32
C HIS A 128 -12.41 -9.39 -4.13
N THR A 129 -13.34 -10.30 -3.86
CA THR A 129 -13.33 -11.20 -2.70
C THR A 129 -12.05 -12.03 -2.58
N SER A 130 -11.35 -12.29 -3.68
CA SER A 130 -10.06 -13.00 -3.65
C SER A 130 -9.00 -12.29 -2.82
N LEU A 131 -8.98 -10.95 -2.81
CA LEU A 131 -7.99 -10.17 -2.06
C LEU A 131 -8.33 -10.22 -0.57
N VAL A 132 -9.58 -9.96 -0.22
CA VAL A 132 -10.09 -10.01 1.17
C VAL A 132 -9.90 -11.41 1.78
N ALA A 133 -10.18 -12.47 1.02
CA ALA A 133 -10.00 -13.85 1.47
C ALA A 133 -8.54 -14.19 1.87
N GLN A 134 -7.57 -13.45 1.34
CA GLN A 134 -6.18 -13.61 1.74
C GLN A 134 -5.82 -12.82 2.99
N ALA A 135 -6.62 -11.88 3.50
CA ALA A 135 -6.30 -11.15 4.72
C ALA A 135 -6.57 -11.98 5.99
N SER A 136 -5.91 -11.61 7.11
CA SER A 136 -6.24 -12.11 8.45
C SER A 136 -7.38 -11.33 9.11
N ALA A 137 -7.55 -10.07 8.72
CA ALA A 137 -8.65 -9.19 9.12
C ALA A 137 -8.85 -8.13 8.03
N GLU A 138 -10.08 -7.63 7.92
CA GLU A 138 -10.48 -6.58 7.00
C GLU A 138 -11.00 -5.37 7.79
N LEU A 139 -10.65 -4.17 7.34
CA LEU A 139 -11.25 -2.92 7.77
C LEU A 139 -11.77 -2.19 6.52
N ASP A 140 -13.03 -1.80 6.56
CA ASP A 140 -13.60 -0.88 5.59
C ASP A 140 -13.11 0.55 5.87
N TRP A 141 -12.94 1.37 4.83
CA TRP A 141 -12.39 2.72 4.92
C TRP A 141 -13.35 3.81 4.43
#